data_AF-A0A8T4IXV7-F1
#
_entry.id   AF-A0A8T4IXV7-F1
#
_cell.length_a   1.000
_cell.length_b   1.000
_cell.length_c   1.000
_cell.angle_alpha   90.00
_cell.angle_beta   90.00
_cell.angle_gamma   90.00
#
_symmetry.space_group_name_H-M   'P 1'
#
loop_
_entity.id
_entity.type
_entity.pdbx_description
1 polymer ?
#
loop_
_entity_poly.entity_id
_entity_poly.type
_entity_poly.pdbx_seq_one_letter_code
_entity_poly.pdbx_strand_id
1 'polypeptide(L)'
;MHTAPPPPETAPQSGPAAQGTTQGTARDTTQDAAQATARWEHDAADRRASPDPRLGWTATTGNGQHGAPVPHHRRDGILPAIAAALSVRGDTLTCTGSKGDQPPALHALVQDYLDTLTTEHRERHTGRCPETVLLSRFLTATENARAGKRAHRKNAKPKPLTHTEAKRALKHAKLTARHIREDGDPLHGSYAAPCRTCTALLGHFGVRAVDPAQEEPR
;
A
#
# COMPACT_ATOMS: atom_id res chain seq x y z
N MET A 1 -16.38 -43.48 56.61
CA MET A 1 -15.47 -42.84 55.64
C MET A 1 -16.16 -41.58 55.14
N HIS A 2 -15.77 -40.44 55.69
CA HIS A 2 -16.36 -39.13 55.40
C HIS A 2 -15.78 -38.57 54.11
N THR A 3 -16.64 -38.07 53.22
CA THR A 3 -16.23 -37.20 52.10
C THR A 3 -17.09 -35.94 52.15
N ALA A 4 -16.39 -34.82 52.27
CA ALA A 4 -16.91 -33.47 52.52
C ALA A 4 -17.52 -32.81 51.26
N PRO A 5 -18.42 -31.82 51.44
CA PRO A 5 -18.97 -31.02 50.34
C PRO A 5 -17.99 -29.96 49.81
N PRO A 6 -18.14 -29.50 48.55
CA PRO A 6 -17.28 -28.48 47.93
C PRO A 6 -17.55 -27.05 48.45
N PRO A 7 -16.57 -26.13 48.36
CA PRO A 7 -16.68 -24.75 48.85
C PRO A 7 -17.44 -23.82 47.87
N PRO A 8 -18.03 -22.71 48.37
CA PRO A 8 -18.75 -21.74 47.56
C PRO A 8 -17.84 -20.73 46.84
N GLU A 9 -18.26 -20.40 45.62
CA GLU A 9 -17.68 -19.42 44.69
C GLU A 9 -17.85 -17.98 45.19
N THR A 10 -16.76 -17.21 45.20
CA THR A 10 -16.72 -15.84 45.74
C THR A 10 -16.92 -14.83 44.62
N ALA A 11 -18.01 -14.06 44.66
CA ALA A 11 -18.27 -12.93 43.77
C ALA A 11 -17.34 -11.73 44.11
N PRO A 12 -16.78 -11.01 43.12
CA PRO A 12 -16.04 -9.78 43.39
C PRO A 12 -16.97 -8.61 43.71
N GLN A 13 -16.62 -7.91 44.79
CA GLN A 13 -17.32 -6.77 45.37
C GLN A 13 -17.12 -5.49 44.55
N SER A 14 -18.20 -4.73 44.44
CA SER A 14 -18.30 -3.40 43.85
C SER A 14 -17.49 -2.35 44.64
N GLY A 15 -16.63 -1.61 43.94
CA GLY A 15 -15.86 -0.50 44.51
C GLY A 15 -16.68 0.79 44.66
N PRO A 16 -16.34 1.68 45.62
CA PRO A 16 -17.13 2.86 45.96
C PRO A 16 -16.90 4.05 45.02
N ALA A 17 -17.98 4.81 44.82
CA ALA A 17 -18.03 6.07 44.10
C ALA A 17 -17.20 7.15 44.80
N ALA A 18 -16.19 7.69 44.11
CA ALA A 18 -15.48 8.90 44.49
C ALA A 18 -16.13 10.10 43.78
N GLN A 19 -16.79 10.94 44.58
CA GLN A 19 -17.30 12.24 44.17
C GLN A 19 -16.12 13.22 44.13
N GLY A 20 -15.73 13.65 42.92
CA GLY A 20 -14.73 14.68 42.70
C GLY A 20 -15.39 15.95 42.19
N THR A 21 -15.63 16.91 43.09
CA THR A 21 -16.06 18.27 42.77
C THR A 21 -14.97 18.98 41.96
N THR A 22 -15.23 19.29 40.69
CA THR A 22 -14.35 20.16 39.90
C THR A 22 -15.01 21.52 39.75
N GLN A 23 -14.48 22.50 40.47
CA GLN A 23 -14.76 23.91 40.25
C GLN A 23 -14.09 24.32 38.92
N GLY A 24 -14.91 24.65 37.92
CA GLY A 24 -14.43 25.22 36.67
C GLY A 24 -14.06 26.69 36.86
N THR A 25 -12.76 26.99 36.89
CA THR A 25 -12.26 28.35 36.64
C THR A 25 -12.27 28.56 35.13
N ALA A 26 -13.07 29.52 34.68
CA ALA A 26 -13.09 29.98 33.29
C ALA A 26 -11.70 30.51 32.93
N ARG A 27 -10.96 29.76 32.12
CA ARG A 27 -9.73 30.23 31.49
C ARG A 27 -10.11 31.12 30.31
N ASP A 28 -9.67 32.36 30.37
CA ASP A 28 -9.79 33.36 29.33
C ASP A 28 -9.01 32.91 28.08
N THR A 29 -9.74 32.38 27.09
CA THR A 29 -9.22 31.83 25.82
C THR A 29 -8.37 32.84 25.02
N THR A 30 -8.47 34.13 25.35
CA THR A 30 -7.73 35.21 24.68
C THR A 30 -6.25 35.25 25.06
N GLN A 31 -5.88 34.79 26.27
CA GLN A 31 -4.49 34.80 26.73
C GLN A 31 -3.66 33.63 26.19
N ASP A 32 -4.27 32.47 25.93
CA ASP A 32 -3.58 31.28 25.41
C ASP A 32 -3.10 31.47 23.95
N ALA A 33 -3.90 32.18 23.13
CA ALA A 33 -3.55 32.48 21.74
C ALA A 33 -2.37 33.45 21.61
N ALA A 34 -2.28 34.45 22.50
CA ALA A 34 -1.18 35.42 22.52
C ALA A 34 0.13 34.82 23.07
N GLN A 35 0.05 33.87 24.00
CA GLN A 35 1.21 33.14 24.52
C GLN A 35 1.74 32.10 23.51
N ALA A 36 0.87 31.50 22.69
CA ALA A 36 1.27 30.57 21.63
C ALA A 36 2.07 31.27 20.50
N THR A 37 1.67 32.48 20.07
CA THR A 37 2.39 33.24 19.03
C THR A 37 3.75 33.75 19.52
N ALA A 38 3.82 34.26 20.75
CA ALA A 38 5.07 34.75 21.35
C ALA A 38 6.11 33.63 21.58
N ARG A 39 5.65 32.39 21.80
CA ARG A 39 6.51 31.21 21.96
C ARG A 39 7.11 30.75 20.63
N TRP A 40 6.43 30.99 19.50
CA TRP A 40 6.95 30.66 18.17
C TRP A 40 7.96 31.70 17.66
N GLU A 41 7.84 32.95 18.08
CA GLU A 41 8.78 34.03 17.72
C GLU A 41 10.14 33.90 18.43
N HIS A 42 10.19 33.46 19.69
CA HIS A 42 11.45 33.18 20.39
C HIS A 42 12.17 31.93 19.84
N ASP A 43 11.43 30.85 19.55
CA ASP A 43 11.99 29.59 19.00
C ASP A 43 12.57 29.78 17.57
N ALA A 44 11.99 30.70 16.79
CA ALA A 44 12.46 31.06 15.45
C ALA A 44 13.74 31.91 15.45
N ALA A 45 13.95 32.72 16.50
CA ALA A 45 15.15 33.55 16.65
C ALA A 45 16.38 32.72 17.04
N ASP A 46 16.22 31.71 17.90
CA ASP A 46 17.31 30.85 18.38
C ASP A 46 17.81 29.87 17.28
N ARG A 47 16.92 29.40 16.41
CA ARG A 47 17.27 28.57 15.24
C ARG A 47 18.09 29.28 14.17
N ARG A 48 18.14 30.62 14.15
CA ARG A 48 18.99 31.40 13.24
C ARG A 48 20.43 31.53 13.72
N ALA A 49 20.72 31.24 14.99
CA ALA A 49 22.04 31.46 15.59
C ALA A 49 22.95 30.22 15.58
N SER A 50 22.40 29.02 15.42
CA SER A 50 23.19 27.78 15.35
C SER A 50 23.07 27.14 13.97
N PRO A 51 24.11 27.19 13.12
CA PRO A 51 24.07 26.50 11.84
C PRO A 51 23.87 24.99 12.07
N ASP A 52 22.98 24.36 11.30
CA ASP A 52 22.75 22.91 11.38
C ASP A 52 24.11 22.20 11.30
N PRO A 53 24.51 21.41 12.32
CA PRO A 53 25.83 20.77 12.35
C PRO A 53 26.08 19.85 11.15
N ARG A 54 25.03 19.44 10.43
CA ARG A 54 25.14 18.67 9.17
C ARG A 54 25.70 19.49 8.01
N LEU A 55 25.57 20.81 8.03
CA LEU A 55 26.14 21.71 7.00
C LEU A 55 27.67 21.80 7.10
N GLY A 56 28.25 21.49 8.27
CA GLY A 56 29.70 21.39 8.46
C GLY A 56 30.31 20.16 7.79
N TRP A 57 29.55 19.09 7.59
CA TRP A 57 30.03 17.86 6.94
C TRP A 57 30.38 18.09 5.45
N THR A 58 29.67 19.00 4.80
CA THR A 58 29.95 19.42 3.41
C THR A 58 31.02 20.49 3.31
N ALA A 59 31.26 21.28 4.36
CA ALA A 59 32.23 22.37 4.37
C ALA A 59 33.67 21.89 4.60
N THR A 60 33.87 20.82 5.40
CA THR A 60 35.20 20.22 5.62
C THR A 60 35.75 19.51 4.36
N THR A 61 34.91 19.30 3.35
CA THR A 61 35.29 18.83 2.00
C THR A 61 35.51 19.99 1.01
N GLY A 62 35.72 21.21 1.50
CA GLY A 62 36.06 22.41 0.71
C GLY A 62 37.41 22.37 -0.02
N ASN A 63 38.17 21.29 0.11
CA ASN A 63 39.26 20.95 -0.78
C ASN A 63 38.65 19.95 -1.77
N GLY A 64 38.42 20.35 -3.03
CA GLY A 64 37.69 19.60 -4.07
C GLY A 64 38.27 18.24 -4.48
N GLN A 65 38.67 17.41 -3.53
CA GLN A 65 39.30 16.10 -3.64
C GLN A 65 38.30 14.95 -3.44
N HIS A 66 37.10 15.22 -2.94
CA HIS A 66 36.00 14.25 -2.89
C HIS A 66 34.84 14.77 -3.74
N GLY A 67 35.03 14.77 -5.06
CA GLY A 67 33.93 14.98 -6.00
C GLY A 67 32.82 13.96 -5.75
N ALA A 68 31.60 14.26 -6.22
CA ALA A 68 30.52 13.28 -6.21
C ALA A 68 31.05 11.95 -6.79
N PRO A 69 30.86 10.81 -6.10
CA PRO A 69 31.45 9.55 -6.55
C PRO A 69 31.00 9.26 -7.98
N VAL A 70 31.98 8.95 -8.83
CA VAL A 70 31.72 8.65 -10.23
C VAL A 70 30.83 7.40 -10.28
N PRO A 71 29.64 7.44 -10.93
CA PRO A 71 28.83 6.25 -11.09
C PRO A 71 29.60 5.23 -11.94
N HIS A 72 30.14 4.20 -11.29
CA HIS A 72 30.86 3.11 -11.98
C HIS A 72 29.91 2.14 -12.69
N HIS A 73 28.61 2.20 -12.37
CA HIS A 73 27.55 1.36 -12.95
C HIS A 73 26.34 2.19 -13.38
N ARG A 74 25.66 1.76 -14.46
CA ARG A 74 24.36 2.31 -14.85
C ARG A 74 23.32 2.02 -13.76
N ARG A 75 22.44 2.99 -13.50
CA ARG A 75 21.52 2.94 -12.36
C ARG A 75 20.23 2.21 -12.72
N ASP A 76 20.22 0.89 -12.59
CA ASP A 76 18.95 0.12 -12.60
C ASP A 76 17.98 0.56 -11.50
N GLY A 77 18.48 1.31 -10.51
CA GLY A 77 17.72 1.81 -9.37
C GLY A 77 16.73 2.95 -9.68
N ILE A 78 16.68 3.52 -10.90
CA ILE A 78 15.72 4.59 -11.23
C ILE A 78 14.49 4.03 -11.96
N LEU A 79 14.67 3.01 -12.80
CA LEU A 79 13.58 2.41 -13.56
C LEU A 79 12.74 1.47 -12.67
N PRO A 80 11.41 1.35 -12.93
CA PRO A 80 10.64 0.26 -12.36
C PRO A 80 11.21 -1.08 -12.86
N ALA A 81 11.21 -2.12 -12.02
CA ALA A 81 11.81 -3.38 -12.41
C ALA A 81 11.00 -4.13 -13.50
N ILE A 82 9.68 -3.93 -13.52
CA ILE A 82 8.70 -4.66 -14.34
C ILE A 82 7.57 -3.72 -14.75
N ALA A 83 7.09 -3.84 -15.99
CA ALA A 83 5.79 -3.37 -16.44
C ALA A 83 4.88 -4.54 -16.82
N ALA A 84 3.57 -4.37 -16.62
CA ALA A 84 2.59 -5.36 -17.00
C ALA A 84 1.43 -4.74 -17.80
N ALA A 85 0.77 -5.59 -18.56
CA ALA A 85 -0.47 -5.32 -19.28
C ALA A 85 -1.50 -6.40 -18.93
N LEU A 86 -2.69 -5.98 -18.51
CA LEU A 86 -3.85 -6.81 -18.28
C LEU A 86 -4.85 -6.57 -19.40
N SER A 87 -5.14 -7.61 -20.17
CA SER A 87 -6.16 -7.61 -21.22
C SER A 87 -7.42 -8.31 -20.74
N VAL A 88 -8.57 -7.64 -20.83
CA VAL A 88 -9.89 -8.19 -20.49
C VAL A 88 -10.87 -7.85 -21.59
N ARG A 89 -11.30 -8.85 -22.38
CA ARG A 89 -12.33 -8.72 -23.42
C ARG A 89 -12.09 -7.57 -24.43
N GLY A 90 -10.83 -7.30 -24.76
CA GLY A 90 -10.44 -6.23 -25.69
C GLY A 90 -9.95 -4.95 -25.01
N ASP A 91 -10.29 -4.73 -23.74
CA ASP A 91 -9.76 -3.63 -22.96
C ASP A 91 -8.37 -3.98 -22.42
N THR A 92 -7.43 -3.03 -22.47
CA THR A 92 -6.07 -3.22 -21.96
C THR A 92 -5.72 -2.16 -20.93
N LEU A 93 -5.30 -2.61 -19.75
CA LEU A 93 -4.78 -1.76 -18.67
C LEU A 93 -3.30 -2.04 -18.51
N THR A 94 -2.48 -0.99 -18.42
CA THR A 94 -1.03 -1.10 -18.24
C THR A 94 -0.58 -0.39 -16.98
N CYS A 95 0.43 -0.94 -16.31
CA CYS A 95 1.10 -0.24 -15.23
C CYS A 95 2.53 -0.75 -15.04
N THR A 96 3.32 0.04 -14.32
CA THR A 96 4.63 -0.34 -13.80
C THR A 96 4.53 -0.71 -12.33
N GLY A 97 5.45 -1.53 -11.83
CA GLY A 97 5.53 -1.83 -10.40
C GLY A 97 5.66 -0.56 -9.56
N SER A 98 4.96 -0.52 -8.42
CA SER A 98 4.98 0.65 -7.53
C SER A 98 6.23 0.64 -6.66
N LYS A 99 7.05 1.69 -6.78
CA LYS A 99 8.27 1.88 -5.97
C LYS A 99 8.12 2.94 -4.87
N GLY A 100 7.00 3.65 -4.81
CA GLY A 100 6.76 4.69 -3.79
C GLY A 100 6.66 4.09 -2.39
N ASP A 101 7.00 4.86 -1.35
CA ASP A 101 6.99 4.35 0.03
C ASP A 101 5.60 3.89 0.49
N GLN A 102 4.55 4.55 -0.01
CA GLN A 102 3.18 4.21 0.34
C GLN A 102 2.68 2.96 -0.40
N PRO A 103 2.08 1.98 0.31
CA PRO A 103 1.46 0.83 -0.34
C PRO A 103 0.31 1.30 -1.26
N PRO A 104 0.15 0.70 -2.45
CA PRO A 104 -0.99 1.00 -3.31
C PRO A 104 -2.32 0.72 -2.60
N ALA A 105 -3.33 1.56 -2.83
CA ALA A 105 -4.69 1.25 -2.40
C ALA A 105 -5.21 0.04 -3.19
N LEU A 106 -5.31 -1.11 -2.51
CA LEU A 106 -5.78 -2.36 -3.11
C LEU A 106 -7.30 -2.53 -2.92
N HIS A 107 -7.95 -3.15 -3.90
CA HIS A 107 -9.34 -3.55 -3.83
C HIS A 107 -9.53 -4.60 -2.72
N ALA A 108 -10.63 -4.52 -1.96
CA ALA A 108 -10.89 -5.39 -0.81
C ALA A 108 -10.70 -6.88 -1.12
N LEU A 109 -11.31 -7.41 -2.20
CA LEU A 109 -11.13 -8.82 -2.60
C LEU A 109 -9.67 -9.23 -2.86
N VAL A 110 -8.83 -8.31 -3.34
CA VAL A 110 -7.40 -8.58 -3.56
C VAL A 110 -6.68 -8.57 -2.22
N GLN A 111 -6.96 -7.59 -1.37
CA GLN A 111 -6.41 -7.48 -0.03
C GLN A 111 -6.75 -8.72 0.82
N ASP A 112 -8.03 -9.11 0.85
CA ASP A 112 -8.51 -10.30 1.56
C ASP A 112 -7.75 -11.56 1.14
N TYR A 113 -7.51 -11.74 -0.16
CA TYR A 113 -6.73 -12.87 -0.64
C TYR A 113 -5.27 -12.80 -0.19
N LEU A 114 -4.62 -11.64 -0.32
CA LEU A 114 -3.23 -11.46 0.09
C LEU A 114 -3.03 -11.73 1.59
N ASP A 115 -3.99 -11.32 2.42
CA ASP A 115 -3.95 -11.52 3.87
C ASP A 115 -4.05 -13.01 4.24
N THR A 116 -4.73 -13.83 3.44
CA THR A 116 -4.85 -15.29 3.62
C THR A 116 -3.64 -16.10 3.14
N LEU A 117 -2.68 -15.48 2.44
CA LEU A 117 -1.53 -16.22 1.88
C LEU A 117 -0.67 -16.84 2.98
N THR A 118 -0.27 -18.09 2.78
CA THR A 118 0.76 -18.74 3.61
C THR A 118 2.14 -18.20 3.29
N THR A 119 3.10 -18.44 4.20
CA THR A 119 4.49 -17.98 4.05
C THR A 119 5.16 -18.45 2.75
N GLU A 120 4.81 -19.65 2.26
CA GLU A 120 5.32 -20.22 1.00
C GLU A 120 4.99 -19.36 -0.23
N HIS A 121 3.86 -18.66 -0.20
CA HIS A 121 3.39 -17.84 -1.32
C HIS A 121 3.63 -16.34 -1.12
N ARG A 122 4.21 -15.91 -0.01
CA ARG A 122 4.47 -14.49 0.30
C ARG A 122 5.84 -14.06 -0.21
N GLU A 123 5.85 -13.00 -1.01
CA GLU A 123 7.07 -12.36 -1.49
C GLU A 123 7.27 -11.00 -0.78
N ARG A 124 8.51 -10.52 -0.65
CA ARG A 124 8.79 -9.29 0.13
C ARG A 124 8.12 -8.04 -0.43
N HIS A 125 7.83 -8.03 -1.73
CA HIS A 125 7.17 -6.93 -2.44
C HIS A 125 5.67 -7.18 -2.67
N THR A 126 5.03 -8.00 -1.81
CA THR A 126 3.59 -8.28 -1.84
C THR A 126 2.79 -6.98 -1.91
N GLY A 127 1.81 -6.92 -2.81
CA GLY A 127 0.93 -5.75 -2.98
C GLY A 127 1.48 -4.65 -3.90
N ARG A 128 2.77 -4.68 -4.25
CA ARG A 128 3.44 -3.63 -5.05
C ARG A 128 3.67 -4.02 -6.51
N CYS A 129 3.54 -5.31 -6.82
CA CYS A 129 3.69 -5.84 -8.18
C CYS A 129 2.67 -5.20 -9.14
N PRO A 130 3.06 -4.93 -10.39
CA PRO A 130 2.15 -4.36 -11.37
C PRO A 130 0.90 -5.24 -11.59
N GLU A 131 1.03 -6.57 -11.48
CA GLU A 131 -0.07 -7.52 -11.59
C GLU A 131 -1.15 -7.30 -10.53
N THR A 132 -0.75 -7.16 -9.27
CA THR A 132 -1.67 -6.87 -8.16
C THR A 132 -2.36 -5.53 -8.36
N VAL A 133 -1.60 -4.50 -8.77
CA VAL A 133 -2.13 -3.15 -8.99
C VAL A 133 -3.14 -3.13 -10.13
N LEU A 134 -2.86 -3.81 -11.26
CA LEU A 134 -3.78 -3.90 -12.38
C LEU A 134 -5.07 -4.63 -12.03
N LEU A 135 -4.94 -5.76 -11.34
CA LEU A 135 -6.09 -6.53 -10.90
C LEU A 135 -6.98 -5.72 -9.96
N SER A 136 -6.38 -5.04 -8.98
CA SER A 136 -7.07 -4.13 -8.07
C SER A 136 -7.81 -3.03 -8.83
N ARG A 137 -7.12 -2.31 -9.72
CA ARG A 137 -7.71 -1.22 -10.52
C ARG A 137 -8.88 -1.70 -11.38
N PHE A 138 -8.74 -2.86 -12.01
CA PHE A 138 -9.81 -3.45 -12.81
C PHE A 138 -11.05 -3.77 -11.97
N LEU A 139 -10.86 -4.37 -10.80
CA LEU A 139 -11.97 -4.72 -9.90
C LEU A 139 -12.66 -3.48 -9.34
N THR A 140 -11.90 -2.47 -8.90
CA THR A 140 -12.45 -1.18 -8.47
C THR A 140 -13.24 -0.49 -9.57
N ALA A 141 -12.71 -0.45 -10.80
CA ALA A 141 -13.43 0.12 -11.95
C ALA A 141 -14.72 -0.65 -12.25
N THR A 142 -14.68 -1.99 -12.18
CA THR A 142 -15.85 -2.86 -12.38
C THR A 142 -16.91 -2.62 -11.31
N GLU A 143 -16.51 -2.49 -10.05
CA GLU A 143 -17.39 -2.21 -8.92
C GLU A 143 -18.05 -0.83 -9.06
N ASN A 144 -17.26 0.21 -9.36
CA ASN A 144 -17.75 1.57 -9.59
C ASN A 144 -18.74 1.64 -10.75
N ALA A 145 -18.45 0.96 -11.87
CA ALA A 145 -19.34 0.89 -13.02
C ALA A 145 -20.68 0.22 -12.67
N ARG A 146 -20.68 -0.80 -11.80
CA ARG A 146 -21.90 -1.45 -11.30
C ARG A 146 -22.69 -0.55 -10.35
N ALA A 147 -22.00 0.16 -9.46
CA ALA A 147 -22.62 1.08 -8.52
C ALA A 147 -23.33 2.21 -9.27
N GLY A 148 -22.69 2.81 -10.29
CA GLY A 148 -23.29 3.85 -11.13
C GLY A 148 -24.58 3.42 -11.83
N LYS A 149 -24.61 2.21 -12.42
CA LYS A 149 -25.83 1.66 -13.05
C LYS A 149 -26.98 1.45 -12.05
N ARG A 150 -26.67 1.17 -10.79
CA ARG A 150 -27.67 0.93 -9.74
C ARG A 150 -28.12 2.22 -9.05
N ALA A 151 -27.26 3.23 -8.98
CA ALA A 151 -27.55 4.53 -8.38
C ALA A 151 -28.73 5.27 -9.04
N HIS A 152 -29.06 4.95 -10.30
CA HIS A 152 -30.29 5.44 -10.94
C HIS A 152 -31.59 4.92 -10.30
N ARG A 153 -31.54 3.96 -9.37
CA ARG A 153 -32.71 3.50 -8.61
C ARG A 153 -32.76 4.18 -7.25
N LYS A 154 -33.89 4.81 -6.94
CA LYS A 154 -34.16 5.62 -5.72
C LYS A 154 -33.70 5.02 -4.38
N ASN A 155 -33.58 3.69 -4.26
CA ASN A 155 -33.26 2.99 -3.01
C ASN A 155 -32.07 1.98 -3.13
N ALA A 156 -31.26 2.05 -4.19
CA ALA A 156 -30.22 1.04 -4.39
C ALA A 156 -28.96 1.36 -3.57
N LYS A 157 -28.75 0.61 -2.47
CA LYS A 157 -27.47 0.56 -1.78
C LYS A 157 -26.39 -0.04 -2.71
N PRO A 158 -25.19 0.57 -2.84
CA PRO A 158 -24.07 -0.04 -3.55
C PRO A 158 -23.73 -1.38 -2.89
N LYS A 159 -23.81 -2.47 -3.67
CA LYS A 159 -23.45 -3.80 -3.17
C LYS A 159 -22.00 -4.10 -3.56
N PRO A 160 -21.13 -4.44 -2.59
CA PRO A 160 -19.76 -4.80 -2.89
C PRO A 160 -19.66 -5.92 -3.91
N LEU A 161 -18.60 -5.91 -4.71
CA LEU A 161 -18.31 -6.95 -5.67
C LEU A 161 -18.02 -8.26 -4.93
N THR A 162 -18.73 -9.33 -5.31
CA THR A 162 -18.49 -10.67 -4.77
C THR A 162 -17.40 -11.39 -5.55
N HIS A 163 -16.81 -12.43 -4.95
CA HIS A 163 -15.73 -13.21 -5.59
C HIS A 163 -16.15 -13.84 -6.92
N THR A 164 -17.33 -14.46 -6.97
CA THR A 164 -17.87 -15.07 -8.19
C THR A 164 -18.09 -14.04 -9.30
N GLU A 165 -18.49 -12.82 -8.94
CA GLU A 165 -18.66 -11.73 -9.89
C GLU A 165 -17.31 -11.20 -10.39
N ALA A 166 -16.31 -11.12 -9.52
CA ALA A 166 -14.94 -10.77 -9.90
C ALA A 166 -14.36 -11.77 -10.91
N LYS A 167 -14.45 -13.07 -10.63
CA LYS A 167 -14.06 -14.14 -11.56
C LYS A 167 -14.79 -14.05 -12.90
N ARG A 168 -16.10 -13.71 -12.87
CA ARG A 168 -16.90 -13.55 -14.09
C ARG A 168 -16.46 -12.34 -14.91
N ALA A 169 -16.12 -11.23 -14.25
CA ALA A 169 -15.63 -10.03 -14.90
C ALA A 169 -14.28 -10.29 -15.59
N LEU A 170 -13.40 -11.03 -14.93
CA LEU A 170 -12.06 -11.41 -15.42
C LEU A 170 -12.06 -12.65 -16.32
N LYS A 171 -13.23 -13.14 -16.75
CA LYS A 171 -13.30 -14.33 -17.60
C LYS A 171 -12.51 -14.10 -18.89
N HIS A 172 -11.59 -15.02 -19.19
CA HIS A 172 -10.66 -14.96 -20.33
C HIS A 172 -9.64 -13.80 -20.25
N ALA A 173 -9.44 -13.20 -19.08
CA ALA A 173 -8.40 -12.22 -18.88
C ALA A 173 -7.01 -12.84 -19.06
N LYS A 174 -6.14 -12.08 -19.71
CA LYS A 174 -4.73 -12.40 -19.89
C LYS A 174 -3.89 -11.31 -19.27
N LEU A 175 -2.78 -11.69 -18.66
CA LEU A 175 -1.79 -10.75 -18.16
C LEU A 175 -0.43 -11.10 -18.75
N THR A 176 0.31 -10.09 -19.20
CA THR A 176 1.71 -10.23 -19.57
C THR A 176 2.54 -9.19 -18.84
N ALA A 177 3.79 -9.51 -18.56
CA ALA A 177 4.72 -8.62 -17.91
C ALA A 177 6.09 -8.69 -18.59
N ARG A 178 6.83 -7.58 -18.55
CA ARG A 178 8.16 -7.45 -19.15
C ARG A 178 9.10 -6.73 -18.21
N HIS A 179 10.37 -7.13 -18.27
CA HIS A 179 11.44 -6.45 -17.56
C HIS A 179 11.68 -5.06 -18.16
N ILE A 180 11.77 -4.05 -17.31
CA ILE A 180 12.26 -2.72 -17.69
C ILE A 180 13.67 -2.59 -17.12
N ARG A 181 14.62 -2.35 -18.01
CA ARG A 181 16.05 -2.19 -17.75
C ARG A 181 16.62 -1.00 -18.55
N GLU A 182 17.86 -0.65 -18.33
CA GLU A 182 18.51 0.41 -19.10
C GLU A 182 18.73 0.00 -20.58
N ASP A 183 18.91 0.99 -21.45
CA ASP A 183 19.22 0.74 -22.86
C ASP A 183 20.49 -0.09 -23.01
N GLY A 184 20.38 -1.21 -23.72
CA GLY A 184 21.47 -2.16 -23.96
C GLY A 184 21.50 -3.35 -22.98
N ASP A 185 20.64 -3.38 -21.95
CA ASP A 185 20.47 -4.59 -21.14
C ASP A 185 19.72 -5.68 -21.94
N PRO A 186 20.30 -6.88 -22.13
CA PRO A 186 19.66 -7.96 -22.88
C PRO A 186 18.35 -8.47 -22.27
N LEU A 187 18.12 -8.25 -20.97
CA LEU A 187 16.87 -8.59 -20.30
C LEU A 187 15.78 -7.55 -20.54
N HIS A 188 16.10 -6.34 -21.02
CA HIS A 188 15.08 -5.33 -21.31
C HIS A 188 14.02 -5.89 -22.26
N GLY A 189 12.75 -5.72 -21.91
CA GLY A 189 11.64 -6.17 -22.73
C GLY A 189 11.43 -7.69 -22.71
N SER A 190 12.31 -8.50 -22.13
CA SER A 190 12.06 -9.94 -21.97
C SER A 190 10.84 -10.19 -21.06
N TYR A 191 10.17 -11.32 -21.26
CA TYR A 191 9.02 -11.71 -20.45
C TYR A 191 9.43 -11.86 -18.99
N ALA A 192 8.67 -11.21 -18.10
CA ALA A 192 8.82 -11.35 -16.66
C ALA A 192 7.74 -12.29 -16.14
N ALA A 193 8.12 -13.49 -15.69
CA ALA A 193 7.18 -14.39 -15.05
C ALA A 193 6.63 -13.77 -13.75
N PRO A 194 5.32 -13.91 -13.46
CA PRO A 194 4.76 -13.38 -12.22
C PRO A 194 5.45 -13.99 -11.00
N CYS A 195 5.68 -13.19 -9.96
CA CYS A 195 6.26 -13.71 -8.71
C CYS A 195 5.35 -14.76 -8.05
N ARG A 196 5.86 -15.48 -7.03
CA ARG A 196 5.10 -16.52 -6.30
C ARG A 196 3.72 -16.04 -5.84
N THR A 197 3.67 -14.87 -5.20
CA THR A 197 2.44 -14.23 -4.74
C THR A 197 1.48 -13.92 -5.89
N CYS A 198 2.00 -13.34 -6.98
CA CYS A 198 1.17 -12.94 -8.11
C CYS A 198 0.67 -14.15 -8.90
N THR A 199 1.47 -15.21 -9.02
CA THR A 199 1.05 -16.47 -9.63
C THR A 199 -0.16 -17.05 -8.89
N ALA A 200 -0.10 -17.11 -7.56
CA ALA A 200 -1.21 -17.60 -6.73
C ALA A 200 -2.46 -16.69 -6.86
N LEU A 201 -2.28 -15.37 -6.79
CA LEU A 201 -3.34 -14.37 -6.95
C LEU A 201 -4.03 -14.46 -8.32
N LEU A 202 -3.26 -14.52 -9.41
CA LEU A 202 -3.82 -14.62 -10.77
C LEU A 202 -4.59 -15.93 -10.95
N GLY A 203 -4.06 -17.04 -10.45
CA GLY A 203 -4.76 -18.33 -10.44
C GLY A 203 -6.07 -18.27 -9.65
N HIS A 204 -6.08 -17.61 -8.50
CA HIS A 204 -7.26 -17.44 -7.66
C HIS A 204 -8.40 -16.68 -8.37
N PHE A 205 -8.07 -15.65 -9.16
CA PHE A 205 -9.05 -14.87 -9.93
C PHE A 205 -9.31 -15.41 -11.35
N GLY A 206 -8.59 -16.44 -11.79
CA GLY A 206 -8.74 -17.05 -13.12
C GLY A 206 -8.12 -16.24 -14.26
N VAL A 207 -7.12 -15.40 -13.96
CA VAL A 207 -6.36 -14.64 -14.95
C VAL A 207 -5.17 -15.47 -15.41
N ARG A 208 -4.94 -15.58 -16.72
CA ARG A 208 -3.80 -16.34 -17.24
C ARG A 208 -2.61 -15.43 -17.48
N ALA A 209 -1.45 -15.78 -16.92
CA ALA A 209 -0.19 -15.17 -17.29
C ALA A 209 0.25 -15.71 -18.66
N VAL A 210 0.68 -14.83 -19.56
CA VAL A 210 1.03 -15.17 -20.93
C VAL A 210 2.36 -14.54 -21.32
N ASP A 211 3.27 -15.37 -21.82
CA ASP A 211 4.44 -14.93 -22.57
C ASP A 211 4.04 -14.71 -24.03
N PRO A 212 4.03 -13.45 -24.52
CA PRO A 212 3.65 -13.14 -25.89
C PRO A 212 4.60 -13.73 -26.93
N ALA A 213 5.83 -14.11 -26.56
CA ALA A 213 6.74 -14.80 -27.48
C ALA A 213 6.35 -16.28 -27.72
N GLN A 214 5.55 -16.86 -26.82
CA GLN A 214 5.07 -18.25 -26.90
C GLN A 214 3.62 -18.34 -27.36
N GLU A 215 2.92 -17.20 -27.51
CA GLU A 215 1.55 -17.15 -28.00
C GLU A 215 1.57 -17.02 -29.53
N GLU A 216 1.30 -18.11 -30.24
CA GLU A 216 1.13 -18.07 -31.70
C GLU A 216 0.03 -17.04 -32.05
N PRO A 217 0.26 -16.17 -33.06
CA PRO A 217 -0.77 -15.28 -33.55
C PRO A 217 -1.90 -16.14 -34.14
N ARG A 218 -3.10 -15.98 -33.58
CA ARG A 218 -4.30 -16.73 -33.97
C ARG A 218 -5.07 -16.00 -35.06
#